data_AF-A0AAV0XR05-F1
#
_entry.id   AF-A0AAV0XR05-F1
#
_cell.length_a   1.000
_cell.length_b   1.000
_cell.length_c   1.000
_cell.angle_alpha   90.00
_cell.angle_beta   90.00
_cell.angle_gamma   90.00
#
_symmetry.space_group_name_H-M   'P 1'
#
loop_
_entity.id
_entity.type
_entity.pdbx_description
1 polymer ?
#
loop_
_entity_poly.entity_id
_entity_poly.type
_entity_poly.pdbx_seq_one_letter_code
_entity_poly.pdbx_strand_id
1 'polypeptide(L)'
;MVHSIDERFSQDTIQAIHAVDSLLNMEISQTDLSYLSKTFQCDREKLEIEVMLINNNSTIPNKDSFSNKSKIHEWLIWLKSNDHYKYFNQFFNVIQKFVVMPETSCTCERSFSKLTLVKSKLRSTMKQERLNALVVLTVEQEMAVNVDADAVIDDFKIAVDFKRRMSL
;
A
#
# COMPACT_ATOMS: atom_id res chain seq x y z
N MET A 1 -0.04 -3.50 19.86
CA MET A 1 1.34 -3.46 19.32
C MET A 1 1.78 -4.85 18.85
N VAL A 2 1.70 -5.91 19.67
CA VAL A 2 1.98 -7.29 19.22
C VAL A 2 0.95 -7.81 18.22
N HIS A 3 -0.36 -7.61 18.46
CA HIS A 3 -1.40 -7.97 17.49
C HIS A 3 -1.23 -7.26 16.12
N SER A 4 -0.80 -6.01 16.15
CA SER A 4 -0.49 -5.21 14.95
C SER A 4 0.79 -5.68 14.22
N ILE A 5 1.65 -6.45 14.89
CA ILE A 5 2.82 -7.11 14.30
C ILE A 5 2.40 -8.45 13.69
N ASP A 6 1.52 -9.21 14.35
CA ASP A 6 1.01 -10.48 13.83
C ASP A 6 0.14 -10.29 12.58
N GLU A 7 -0.71 -9.26 12.53
CA GLU A 7 -1.43 -8.86 11.32
C GLU A 7 -0.47 -8.44 10.18
N ARG A 8 0.67 -7.83 10.55
CA ARG A 8 1.68 -7.32 9.61
C ARG A 8 2.54 -8.42 8.99
N PHE A 9 2.78 -9.51 9.70
CA PHE A 9 3.48 -10.70 9.21
C PHE A 9 2.52 -11.87 8.99
N SER A 10 1.25 -11.55 8.72
CA SER A 10 0.21 -12.55 8.51
C SER A 10 0.51 -13.39 7.27
N GLN A 11 0.25 -14.69 7.37
CA GLN A 11 0.34 -15.63 6.24
C GLN A 11 -0.56 -15.23 5.08
N ASP A 12 -1.59 -14.43 5.33
CA ASP A 12 -2.49 -13.87 4.33
C ASP A 12 -1.71 -13.07 3.25
N THR A 13 -0.68 -12.32 3.63
CA THR A 13 0.16 -11.61 2.65
C THR A 13 0.90 -12.56 1.70
N ILE A 14 1.37 -13.71 2.22
CA ILE A 14 2.05 -14.74 1.43
C ILE A 14 1.06 -15.44 0.49
N GLN A 15 -0.17 -15.68 0.95
CA GLN A 15 -1.23 -16.24 0.12
C GLN A 15 -1.60 -15.29 -1.04
N ALA A 16 -1.63 -13.98 -0.78
CA ALA A 16 -1.83 -12.98 -1.83
C ALA A 16 -0.71 -13.00 -2.87
N ILE A 17 0.56 -13.10 -2.43
CA ILE A 17 1.72 -13.21 -3.32
C ILE A 17 1.61 -14.45 -4.20
N HIS A 18 1.33 -15.61 -3.61
CA HIS A 18 1.21 -16.86 -4.36
C HIS A 18 0.05 -16.80 -5.37
N ALA A 19 -1.12 -16.29 -4.96
CA ALA A 19 -2.27 -16.15 -5.85
C ALA A 19 -2.00 -15.19 -7.02
N VAL A 20 -1.25 -14.10 -6.78
CA VAL A 20 -0.84 -13.18 -7.85
C VAL A 20 0.23 -13.79 -8.74
N ASP A 21 1.19 -14.55 -8.22
CA ASP A 21 2.16 -15.25 -9.05
C ASP A 21 1.49 -16.28 -9.97
N SER A 22 0.56 -17.08 -9.44
CA SER A 22 -0.29 -17.98 -10.23
C SER A 22 -1.08 -17.22 -11.31
N LEU A 23 -1.59 -16.02 -10.99
CA LEU A 23 -2.27 -15.14 -11.96
C LEU A 23 -1.35 -14.66 -13.07
N LEU A 24 -0.13 -14.24 -12.76
CA LEU A 24 0.85 -13.79 -13.74
C LEU A 24 1.33 -14.95 -14.64
N ASN A 25 1.36 -16.17 -14.09
CA ASN A 25 1.69 -17.39 -14.83
C ASN A 25 0.50 -17.98 -15.60
N MET A 26 -0.71 -17.42 -15.44
CA MET A 26 -1.97 -17.93 -16.03
C MET A 26 -2.39 -19.34 -15.52
N GLU A 27 -1.88 -19.77 -14.38
CA GLU A 27 -2.16 -21.05 -13.72
C GLU A 27 -3.01 -20.85 -12.47
N ILE A 28 -4.17 -20.19 -12.63
CA ILE A 28 -5.00 -19.82 -11.47
C ILE A 28 -5.93 -20.95 -11.05
N SER A 29 -5.95 -21.23 -9.74
CA SER A 29 -6.94 -22.11 -9.14
C SER A 29 -8.25 -21.37 -8.77
N GLN A 30 -9.35 -22.12 -8.66
CA GLN A 30 -10.65 -21.55 -8.28
C GLN A 30 -10.66 -20.95 -6.87
N THR A 31 -9.82 -21.48 -5.98
CA THR A 31 -9.59 -20.97 -4.63
C THR A 31 -8.84 -19.64 -4.67
N ASP A 32 -7.84 -19.48 -5.54
CA ASP A 32 -7.10 -18.22 -5.69
C ASP A 32 -8.00 -17.10 -6.20
N LEU A 33 -8.90 -17.37 -7.17
CA LEU A 33 -9.89 -16.39 -7.64
C LEU A 33 -10.80 -15.90 -6.51
N SER A 34 -11.25 -16.80 -5.65
CA SER A 34 -12.09 -16.44 -4.50
C SER A 34 -11.34 -15.57 -3.50
N TYR A 35 -10.05 -15.88 -3.30
CA TYR A 35 -9.17 -15.14 -2.42
C TYR A 35 -8.86 -13.74 -2.98
N LEU A 36 -8.45 -13.64 -4.24
CA LEU A 36 -8.18 -12.37 -4.91
C LEU A 36 -9.42 -11.47 -4.96
N SER A 37 -10.60 -12.04 -5.24
CA SER A 37 -11.87 -11.30 -5.21
C SER A 37 -12.14 -10.68 -3.85
N LYS A 38 -11.91 -11.43 -2.77
CA LYS A 38 -12.06 -10.93 -1.39
C LYS A 38 -11.01 -9.89 -1.03
N THR A 39 -9.74 -10.16 -1.34
CA THR A 39 -8.59 -9.33 -0.94
C THR A 39 -8.51 -8.03 -1.73
N PHE A 40 -8.76 -8.07 -3.03
CA PHE A 40 -8.65 -6.91 -3.92
C PHE A 40 -10.01 -6.31 -4.31
N GLN A 41 -11.13 -6.80 -3.75
CA GLN A 41 -12.48 -6.33 -4.05
C GLN A 41 -12.76 -6.30 -5.56
N CYS A 42 -12.40 -7.37 -6.27
CA CYS A 42 -12.61 -7.52 -7.71
C CYS A 42 -13.72 -8.52 -8.02
N ASP A 43 -14.32 -8.35 -9.19
CA ASP A 43 -15.39 -9.22 -9.68
C ASP A 43 -14.80 -10.54 -10.19
N ARG A 44 -15.11 -11.64 -9.49
CA ARG A 44 -14.56 -12.97 -9.74
C ARG A 44 -14.86 -13.47 -11.15
N GLU A 45 -16.11 -13.37 -11.58
CA GLU A 45 -16.56 -13.91 -12.87
C GLU A 45 -15.92 -13.14 -14.02
N LYS A 46 -15.84 -11.81 -13.90
CA LYS A 46 -15.17 -10.97 -14.90
C LYS A 46 -13.67 -11.24 -14.94
N LEU A 47 -13.01 -11.38 -13.79
CA LEU A 47 -11.58 -11.72 -13.75
C LEU A 47 -11.31 -13.08 -14.40
N GLU A 48 -12.16 -14.07 -14.16
CA GLU A 48 -12.05 -15.40 -14.75
C GLU A 48 -12.17 -15.35 -16.28
N ILE A 49 -13.15 -14.61 -16.80
CA ILE A 49 -13.32 -14.38 -18.24
C ILE A 49 -12.11 -13.64 -18.83
N GLU A 50 -11.63 -12.58 -18.17
CA GLU A 50 -10.47 -11.82 -18.61
C GLU A 50 -9.22 -12.71 -18.68
N VAL A 51 -8.96 -13.54 -17.67
CA VAL A 51 -7.84 -14.50 -17.64
C VAL A 51 -7.97 -15.52 -18.77
N MET A 52 -9.17 -16.06 -19.02
CA MET A 52 -9.42 -16.97 -20.14
C MET A 52 -9.13 -16.33 -21.50
N LEU A 53 -9.57 -15.07 -21.71
CA LEU A 53 -9.32 -14.32 -22.93
C LEU A 53 -7.84 -14.02 -23.13
N ILE A 54 -7.15 -13.66 -22.05
CA ILE A 54 -5.72 -13.39 -22.07
C ILE A 54 -4.96 -14.67 -22.44
N ASN A 55 -5.25 -15.82 -21.80
CA ASN A 55 -4.57 -17.11 -22.06
C ASN A 55 -4.71 -17.59 -23.51
N ASN A 56 -5.82 -17.28 -24.17
CA ASN A 56 -6.05 -17.62 -25.57
C ASN A 56 -5.33 -16.70 -26.57
N ASN A 57 -4.75 -15.58 -26.11
CA ASN A 57 -4.06 -14.63 -26.97
C ASN A 57 -2.58 -15.02 -27.14
N SER A 58 -2.05 -14.98 -28.36
CA SER A 58 -0.66 -15.38 -28.64
C SER A 58 0.37 -14.31 -28.25
N THR A 59 -0.06 -13.08 -27.97
CA THR A 59 0.81 -11.93 -27.66
C THR A 59 1.17 -11.79 -26.18
N ILE A 60 0.84 -12.79 -25.35
CA ILE A 60 1.12 -12.76 -23.91
C ILE A 60 2.64 -12.71 -23.66
N PRO A 61 3.13 -11.97 -22.64
CA PRO A 61 4.55 -11.93 -22.28
C PRO A 61 5.20 -13.26 -21.84
N ASN A 62 4.52 -14.40 -21.88
CA ASN A 62 4.80 -15.50 -20.97
C ASN A 62 5.24 -16.82 -21.63
N LYS A 63 6.14 -16.82 -22.63
CA LYS A 63 6.64 -18.11 -23.14
C LYS A 63 8.10 -18.47 -22.87
N ASP A 64 9.13 -17.67 -23.15
CA ASP A 64 10.46 -18.32 -23.20
C ASP A 64 11.67 -17.57 -22.62
N SER A 65 11.53 -16.38 -22.05
CA SER A 65 12.67 -15.72 -21.39
C SER A 65 12.16 -14.57 -20.58
N PHE A 66 12.26 -14.58 -19.25
CA PHE A 66 12.69 -13.42 -18.46
C PHE A 66 12.83 -13.84 -17.00
N SER A 67 13.92 -13.39 -16.38
CA SER A 67 14.18 -13.51 -14.94
C SER A 67 12.94 -13.05 -14.16
N ASN A 68 12.53 -13.80 -13.12
CA ASN A 68 11.37 -13.52 -12.25
C ASN A 68 11.27 -12.07 -11.74
N LYS A 69 12.36 -11.28 -11.83
CA LYS A 69 12.40 -9.86 -11.48
C LYS A 69 11.65 -8.91 -12.44
N SER A 70 11.20 -9.38 -13.62
CA SER A 70 10.62 -8.52 -14.68
C SER A 70 9.18 -8.85 -15.12
N LYS A 71 8.57 -9.96 -14.65
CA LYS A 71 7.23 -10.40 -15.10
C LYS A 71 6.13 -9.35 -14.93
N ILE A 72 6.02 -8.75 -13.75
CA ILE A 72 5.02 -7.70 -13.49
C ILE A 72 5.25 -6.49 -14.40
N HIS A 73 6.52 -6.13 -14.62
CA HIS A 73 6.87 -5.00 -15.48
C HIS A 73 6.47 -5.24 -16.93
N GLU A 74 6.68 -6.45 -17.44
CA GLU A 74 6.26 -6.87 -18.78
C GLU A 74 4.74 -6.86 -18.93
N TRP A 75 4.02 -7.34 -17.92
CA TRP A 75 2.55 -7.25 -17.86
C TRP A 75 2.06 -5.80 -17.88
N LEU A 76 2.72 -4.89 -17.16
CA LEU A 76 2.38 -3.46 -17.17
C LEU A 76 2.66 -2.82 -18.54
N ILE A 77 3.77 -3.17 -19.19
CA ILE A 77 4.08 -2.70 -20.55
C ILE A 77 3.03 -3.21 -21.53
N TRP A 78 2.66 -4.48 -21.44
CA TRP A 78 1.63 -5.09 -22.29
C TRP A 78 0.27 -4.43 -22.06
N LEU A 79 -0.14 -4.23 -20.81
CA LEU A 79 -1.41 -3.57 -20.47
C LEU A 79 -1.49 -2.14 -20.99
N LYS A 80 -0.36 -1.41 -20.98
CA LYS A 80 -0.25 -0.07 -21.55
C LYS A 80 -0.28 -0.07 -23.07
N SER A 81 0.25 -1.12 -23.69
CA SER A 81 0.24 -1.26 -25.14
C SER A 81 -1.20 -1.40 -25.63
N ASN A 82 -1.58 -0.66 -26.68
CA ASN A 82 -2.91 -0.71 -27.29
C ASN A 82 -4.10 -0.50 -26.32
N ASP A 83 -3.89 0.20 -25.20
CA ASP A 83 -4.92 0.43 -24.16
C ASP A 83 -5.59 -0.85 -23.62
N HIS A 84 -4.85 -1.97 -23.54
CA HIS A 84 -5.38 -3.24 -23.03
C HIS A 84 -5.96 -3.15 -21.61
N TYR A 85 -5.45 -2.25 -20.76
CA TYR A 85 -6.00 -1.97 -19.42
C TYR A 85 -7.49 -1.58 -19.42
N LYS A 86 -8.04 -1.05 -20.53
CA LYS A 86 -9.47 -0.71 -20.64
C LYS A 86 -10.34 -1.96 -20.79
N TYR A 87 -9.84 -2.97 -21.49
CA TYR A 87 -10.55 -4.21 -21.77
C TYR A 87 -10.38 -5.22 -20.64
N PHE A 88 -9.21 -5.24 -20.01
CA PHE A 88 -8.86 -6.14 -18.91
C PHE A 88 -8.78 -5.37 -17.59
N ASN A 89 -9.90 -4.77 -17.20
CA ASN A 89 -9.96 -3.86 -16.06
C ASN A 89 -9.79 -4.61 -14.74
N GLN A 90 -10.36 -5.81 -14.57
CA GLN A 90 -10.19 -6.58 -13.34
C GLN A 90 -8.74 -7.04 -13.16
N PHE A 91 -8.13 -7.55 -14.22
CA PHE A 91 -6.73 -7.97 -14.23
C PHE A 91 -5.80 -6.80 -13.91
N PHE A 92 -5.99 -5.64 -14.57
CA PHE A 92 -5.21 -4.43 -14.28
C PHE A 92 -5.39 -3.95 -12.83
N ASN A 93 -6.62 -3.94 -12.31
CA ASN A 93 -6.89 -3.52 -10.94
C ASN A 93 -6.19 -4.41 -9.91
N VAL A 94 -6.17 -5.73 -10.13
CA VAL A 94 -5.45 -6.66 -9.24
C VAL A 94 -3.95 -6.36 -9.25
N ILE A 95 -3.34 -6.23 -10.43
CA ILE A 95 -1.90 -5.91 -10.55
C ILE A 95 -1.58 -4.55 -9.93
N GLN A 96 -2.39 -3.52 -10.22
CA GLN A 96 -2.18 -2.18 -9.68
C GLN A 96 -2.26 -2.19 -8.15
N LYS A 97 -3.28 -2.82 -7.56
CA LYS A 97 -3.43 -2.91 -6.11
C LYS A 97 -2.30 -3.73 -5.48
N PHE A 98 -1.86 -4.80 -6.15
CA PHE A 98 -0.73 -5.61 -5.71
C PHE A 98 0.58 -4.83 -5.68
N VAL A 99 0.91 -4.04 -6.72
CA VAL A 99 2.14 -3.22 -6.75
C VAL A 99 2.13 -2.12 -5.68
N VAL A 100 0.95 -1.61 -5.32
CA VAL A 100 0.78 -0.62 -4.24
C VAL A 100 0.78 -1.27 -2.86
N MET A 101 0.52 -2.58 -2.78
CA MET A 101 0.54 -3.32 -1.53
C MET A 101 1.98 -3.34 -0.99
N PRO A 102 2.21 -2.84 0.23
CA PRO A 102 3.56 -2.80 0.79
C PRO A 102 3.99 -4.22 1.18
N GLU A 103 4.68 -4.92 0.29
CA GLU A 103 5.24 -6.26 0.58
C GLU A 103 6.47 -6.21 1.48
N THR A 104 7.14 -5.06 1.56
CA THR A 104 8.39 -4.92 2.33
C THR A 104 8.20 -4.08 3.57
N SER A 105 8.76 -4.55 4.68
CA SER A 105 8.79 -3.86 5.97
C SER A 105 9.53 -2.52 5.95
N CYS A 106 10.20 -2.16 4.85
CA CYS A 106 11.12 -1.03 4.77
C CYS A 106 10.47 0.33 5.07
N THR A 107 9.24 0.57 4.60
CA THR A 107 8.51 1.81 4.92
C THR A 107 8.18 1.88 6.41
N CYS A 108 7.81 0.74 7.01
CA CYS A 108 7.58 0.64 8.44
C CYS A 108 8.88 0.83 9.25
N GLU A 109 10.01 0.27 8.80
CA GLU A 109 11.32 0.48 9.44
C GLU A 109 11.74 1.95 9.44
N ARG A 110 11.48 2.68 8.36
CA ARG A 110 11.67 4.14 8.32
C ARG A 110 10.79 4.83 9.36
N SER A 111 9.51 4.47 9.46
CA SER A 111 8.59 5.03 10.47
C SER A 111 9.00 4.66 11.90
N PHE A 112 9.50 3.45 12.16
CA PHE A 112 10.01 3.04 13.48
C PHE A 112 11.34 3.71 13.83
N SER A 113 12.21 3.94 12.85
CA SER A 113 13.43 4.74 13.02
C SER A 113 13.09 6.18 13.40
N LYS A 114 12.14 6.82 12.69
CA LYS A 114 11.62 8.14 13.04
C LYS A 114 10.92 8.15 14.40
N LEU A 115 10.13 7.12 14.72
CA LEU A 115 9.48 6.96 16.03
C LEU A 115 10.51 6.91 17.15
N THR A 116 11.67 6.28 16.93
CA THR A 116 12.75 6.20 17.93
C THR A 116 13.37 7.59 18.18
N LEU A 117 13.43 8.45 17.16
CA LEU A 117 13.84 9.85 17.31
C LEU A 117 12.81 10.69 18.07
N VAL A 118 11.51 10.45 17.89
CA VAL A 118 10.44 11.18 18.59
C VAL A 118 10.29 10.67 20.03
N LYS A 119 10.28 9.36 20.24
CA LYS A 119 10.15 8.66 21.52
C LYS A 119 11.52 8.15 21.99
N SER A 120 12.39 9.09 22.34
CA SER A 120 13.69 8.77 22.94
C SER A 120 13.54 8.26 24.38
N LYS A 121 14.56 7.58 24.92
CA LYS A 121 14.60 7.08 26.31
C LYS A 121 14.28 8.14 27.36
N LEU A 122 14.69 9.40 27.13
CA LEU A 122 14.43 10.55 28.02
C LEU A 122 12.99 11.13 27.89
N ARG A 123 12.25 10.77 26.84
CA ARG A 123 10.87 11.23 26.54
C ARG A 123 9.88 10.08 26.62
N SER A 124 10.04 9.18 27.59
CA SER A 124 9.25 7.96 27.72
C SER A 124 7.82 8.18 28.25
N THR A 125 7.54 9.32 28.88
CA THR A 125 6.26 9.63 29.55
C THR A 125 5.23 10.35 28.67
N MET A 126 5.47 10.44 27.36
CA MET A 126 4.57 11.13 26.43
C MET A 126 3.24 10.38 26.23
N LYS A 127 2.11 11.09 26.27
CA LYS A 127 0.78 10.54 25.96
C LYS A 127 0.70 10.10 24.49
N GLN A 128 -0.12 9.08 24.21
CA GLN A 128 -0.26 8.48 22.88
C GLN A 128 -0.74 9.49 21.83
N GLU A 129 -1.69 10.37 22.16
CA GLU A 129 -2.20 11.40 21.25
C GLU A 129 -1.09 12.34 20.77
N ARG A 130 -0.28 12.85 21.71
CA ARG A 130 0.85 13.72 21.40
C ARG A 130 1.91 13.00 20.59
N LEU A 131 2.19 11.73 20.92
CA LEU A 131 3.15 10.91 20.19
C LEU A 131 2.71 10.72 18.74
N ASN A 132 1.45 10.35 18.52
CA ASN A 132 0.89 10.14 17.18
C ASN A 132 0.98 11.42 16.35
N ALA A 133 0.58 12.57 16.92
CA ALA A 133 0.67 13.87 16.23
C ALA A 133 2.11 14.21 15.82
N LEU A 134 3.09 14.01 16.72
CA LEU A 134 4.50 14.28 16.41
C LEU A 134 5.06 13.31 15.36
N VAL A 135 4.68 12.03 15.42
CA VAL A 135 5.14 11.03 14.45
C VAL A 135 4.65 11.40 13.05
N VAL A 136 3.39 11.78 12.90
CA VAL A 136 2.83 12.24 11.61
C VAL A 136 3.64 13.43 11.06
N LEU A 137 3.89 14.45 11.88
CA LEU A 137 4.71 15.60 11.47
C LEU A 137 6.13 15.21 11.05
N THR A 138 6.74 14.21 11.70
CA THR A 138 8.09 13.75 11.35
C THR A 138 8.18 12.83 10.14
N VAL A 139 7.11 12.08 9.84
CA VAL A 139 7.01 11.26 8.63
C VAL A 139 6.77 12.18 7.44
N GLU A 140 5.82 13.12 7.59
CA GLU A 140 5.45 14.10 6.57
C GLU A 140 6.24 15.41 6.70
N GLN A 141 7.53 15.31 7.02
CA GLN A 141 8.37 16.47 7.32
C GLN A 141 8.44 17.45 6.15
N GLU A 142 8.43 16.98 4.91
CA GLU A 142 8.45 17.83 3.71
C GLU A 142 7.19 18.72 3.62
N MET A 143 6.02 18.17 3.91
CA MET A 143 4.78 18.95 3.97
C MET A 143 4.75 19.84 5.21
N ALA A 144 5.21 19.34 6.37
CA ALA A 144 5.21 20.08 7.62
C ALA A 144 6.10 21.34 7.58
N VAL A 145 7.22 21.31 6.84
CA VAL A 145 8.10 22.48 6.65
C VAL A 145 7.41 23.59 5.85
N ASN A 146 6.46 23.24 4.97
CA ASN A 146 5.72 24.21 4.17
C ASN A 146 4.49 24.77 4.90
N VAL A 147 4.21 24.33 6.12
CA VAL A 147 3.11 24.86 6.93
C VAL A 147 3.54 26.19 7.55
N ASP A 148 2.73 27.22 7.38
CA ASP A 148 2.94 28.53 8.00
C ASP A 148 2.71 28.44 9.51
N ALA A 149 3.79 28.59 10.29
CA ALA A 149 3.75 28.54 11.73
C ALA A 149 2.92 29.69 12.34
N ASP A 150 2.92 30.87 11.72
CA ASP A 150 2.19 32.03 12.24
C ASP A 150 0.67 31.81 12.09
N ALA A 151 0.25 31.30 10.93
CA ALA A 151 -1.14 30.89 10.71
C ALA A 151 -1.61 29.82 11.72
N VAL A 152 -0.78 28.80 11.99
CA VAL A 152 -1.10 27.76 12.98
C VAL A 152 -1.23 28.34 14.39
N ILE A 153 -0.37 29.31 14.76
CA ILE A 153 -0.45 29.99 16.06
C ILE A 153 -1.75 30.79 16.16
N ASP A 154 -2.15 31.48 15.10
CA ASP A 154 -3.37 32.27 15.06
C ASP A 154 -4.63 31.39 15.11
N ASP A 155 -4.67 30.31 14.34
CA ASP A 155 -5.74 29.30 14.44
C ASP A 155 -5.82 28.71 15.85
N PHE A 156 -4.66 28.39 16.43
CA PHE A 156 -4.61 27.91 17.80
C PHE A 156 -5.21 28.95 18.74
N LYS A 157 -4.88 30.25 18.64
CA LYS A 157 -5.43 31.35 19.48
C LYS A 157 -6.95 31.33 19.53
N ILE A 158 -7.61 31.08 18.40
CA ILE A 158 -9.07 31.07 18.29
C ILE A 158 -9.67 29.77 18.88
N ALA A 159 -8.98 28.64 18.74
CA ALA A 159 -9.49 27.30 19.05
C ALA A 159 -9.52 26.92 20.55
N VAL A 160 -9.33 27.85 21.50
CA VAL A 160 -9.27 27.51 22.94
C VAL A 160 -10.42 28.16 23.72
N ASP A 161 -11.29 27.31 24.29
CA ASP A 161 -12.47 27.70 25.11
C ASP A 161 -12.14 28.24 26.52
N PHE A 162 -10.85 28.39 26.88
CA PHE A 162 -10.43 28.80 28.21
C PHE A 162 -9.27 29.82 28.21
N LYS A 163 -9.24 30.66 29.25
CA LYS A 163 -8.26 31.74 29.42
C LYS A 163 -6.85 31.14 29.55
N ARG A 164 -5.97 31.43 28.59
CA ARG A 164 -4.59 30.92 28.58
C ARG A 164 -3.77 31.50 29.74
N ARG A 165 -2.87 30.69 30.30
CA ARG A 165 -1.97 31.09 31.39
C ARG A 165 -0.89 32.10 30.95
N MET A 166 -0.57 32.18 29.66
CA MET A 166 0.28 33.22 29.09
C MET A 166 -0.39 33.83 27.87
N SER A 167 -0.35 35.17 27.77
CA SER A 167 -0.59 35.90 26.54
C SER A 167 0.58 35.65 25.60
N LEU A 168 0.31 35.12 24.40
CA LEU A 168 1.26 35.05 23.30
C LEU A 168 1.33 36.42 22.61
#